data_AF-A0A1F8UHQ1-F1
#
_entry.id   AF-A0A1F8UHQ1-F1
#
_cell.length_a   1.000
_cell.length_b   1.000
_cell.length_c   1.000
_cell.angle_alpha   90.00
_cell.angle_beta   90.00
_cell.angle_gamma   90.00
#
_symmetry.space_group_name_H-M   'P 1'
#
loop_
_entity.id
_entity.type
_entity.pdbx_description
1 polymer ?
#
loop_
_entity_poly.entity_id
_entity_poly.type
_entity_poly.pdbx_seq_one_letter_code
_entity_poly.pdbx_strand_id
1 'polypeptide(L)'
;MKVWLSLGLCLALTACQGVKPVVPVVNKTLPKVEPAQTQLVEPPKPVKAELAIADDALTLQAWRDFRAQLLLMPVAERDLLLRSFRTSPVTTLQTLLIKLHPESPYAVRFAAQTQLNDKLTTLPKGLADLLRWDLAYNQKLLESESAVTALSRLNAQQQEQLDRLRRQSKDLQKKIDALTQIEAKLNQTGN
;
A
#
# COMPACT_ATOMS: atom_id res chain seq x y z
N MET A 1 9.02 50.00 1.53
CA MET A 1 8.81 50.20 2.98
C MET A 1 8.08 48.99 3.55
N LYS A 2 8.66 48.43 4.63
CA LYS A 2 8.06 47.65 5.73
C LYS A 2 7.24 46.40 5.38
N VAL A 3 7.82 45.19 5.49
CA VAL A 3 8.04 44.39 6.73
C VAL A 3 6.75 43.65 7.12
N TRP A 4 6.62 42.36 6.77
CA TRP A 4 7.00 41.22 7.63
C TRP A 4 6.30 41.29 9.00
N LEU A 5 5.19 40.56 9.18
CA LEU A 5 4.64 40.26 10.51
C LEU A 5 3.56 39.18 10.45
N SER A 6 3.98 37.93 10.23
CA SER A 6 3.23 36.76 10.67
C SER A 6 4.13 35.52 10.64
N LEU A 7 5.26 35.63 11.33
CA LEU A 7 6.10 34.51 11.73
C LEU A 7 6.43 34.73 13.21
N GLY A 8 5.49 34.38 14.07
CA GLY A 8 5.51 34.76 15.48
C GLY A 8 4.63 33.86 16.34
N LEU A 9 4.78 32.55 16.20
CA LEU A 9 4.23 31.59 17.16
C LEU A 9 5.05 30.30 17.21
N CYS A 10 6.38 30.43 17.24
CA CYS A 10 7.30 29.34 17.54
C CYS A 10 8.45 29.93 18.36
N LEU A 11 8.28 30.07 19.68
CA LEU A 11 9.35 30.24 20.69
C LEU A 11 8.71 30.43 22.07
N ALA A 12 8.16 29.37 22.65
CA ALA A 12 7.68 29.37 24.04
C ALA A 12 7.92 28.03 24.75
N LEU A 13 9.02 27.34 24.45
CA LEU A 13 9.47 26.19 25.23
C LEU A 13 11.00 26.24 25.41
N THR A 14 11.45 27.24 26.16
CA THR A 14 12.80 27.26 26.73
C THR A 14 12.71 27.25 28.26
N ALA A 15 13.28 26.19 28.82
CA ALA A 15 13.98 26.15 30.10
C ALA A 15 13.21 26.49 31.39
N CYS A 16 12.73 25.45 32.09
CA CYS A 16 12.82 25.43 33.55
C CYS A 16 14.09 24.66 33.95
N GLN A 17 15.19 25.39 34.13
CA GLN A 17 16.38 24.89 34.81
C GLN A 17 16.18 24.87 36.32
N GLY A 18 16.88 23.93 36.96
CA GLY A 18 16.71 23.46 38.32
C GLY A 18 16.79 24.51 39.43
N VAL A 19 15.87 24.36 40.38
CA VAL A 19 15.99 24.88 41.74
C VAL A 19 16.20 23.66 42.64
N LYS A 20 17.36 23.56 43.29
CA LYS A 20 17.60 22.58 44.37
C LYS A 20 16.95 23.11 45.65
N PRO A 21 16.04 22.37 46.30
CA PRO A 21 15.65 22.71 47.65
C PRO A 21 16.66 22.16 48.66
N VAL A 22 17.09 23.06 49.52
CA VAL A 22 17.88 22.85 50.74
C VAL A 22 17.20 21.84 51.65
N VAL A 23 17.99 20.92 52.21
CA VAL A 23 17.57 19.92 53.18
C VAL A 23 17.43 20.56 54.56
N PRO A 24 16.32 20.36 55.29
CA PRO A 24 16.36 20.43 56.74
C PRO A 24 16.55 19.01 57.30
N VAL A 25 17.66 18.81 58.00
CA VAL A 25 17.87 17.65 58.86
C VAL A 25 16.87 17.73 60.00
N VAL A 26 15.95 16.76 60.06
CA VAL A 26 15.18 16.45 61.27
C VAL A 26 15.44 14.99 61.61
N ASN A 27 16.29 14.81 62.62
CA ASN A 27 16.46 13.55 63.31
C ASN A 27 15.11 13.12 63.91
N LYS A 28 14.57 11.99 63.45
CA LYS A 28 13.54 11.25 64.18
C LYS A 28 13.92 9.78 64.17
N THR A 29 14.39 9.34 65.32
CA THR A 29 14.61 7.93 65.65
C THR A 29 13.30 7.18 65.81
N LEU A 30 13.37 5.88 65.52
CA LEU A 30 12.43 4.75 65.76
C LEU A 30 11.48 4.41 64.59
N PRO A 31 11.14 3.11 64.36
CA PRO A 31 11.66 1.84 64.90
C PRO A 31 12.15 0.86 63.80
N LYS A 32 12.88 -0.17 64.22
CA LYS A 32 13.34 -1.29 63.37
C LYS A 32 12.14 -2.08 62.86
N VAL A 33 11.76 -1.85 61.61
CA VAL A 33 10.82 -2.69 60.86
C VAL A 33 11.65 -3.68 60.04
N GLU A 34 11.43 -4.97 60.27
CA GLU A 34 12.01 -6.05 59.46
C GLU A 34 11.82 -5.77 57.97
N PRO A 35 12.80 -6.06 57.11
CA PRO A 35 12.61 -5.90 55.67
C PRO A 35 11.50 -6.87 55.24
N ALA A 36 10.32 -6.32 54.97
CA ALA A 36 9.31 -7.00 54.17
C ALA A 36 10.02 -7.40 52.87
N GLN A 37 10.13 -8.70 52.66
CA GLN A 37 10.67 -9.25 51.42
C GLN A 37 9.84 -8.66 50.28
N THR A 38 10.42 -7.73 49.54
CA THR A 38 9.95 -7.37 48.22
C THR A 38 9.96 -8.66 47.42
N GLN A 39 8.80 -9.28 47.23
CA GLN A 39 8.64 -10.25 46.17
C GLN A 39 9.08 -9.54 44.90
N LEU A 40 10.23 -9.96 44.37
CA LEU A 40 10.63 -9.67 43.00
C LEU A 40 9.50 -10.19 42.12
N VAL A 41 8.58 -9.30 41.75
CA VAL A 41 7.68 -9.55 40.64
C VAL A 41 8.61 -9.69 39.43
N GLU A 42 8.83 -10.93 39.02
CA GLU A 42 9.57 -11.25 37.81
C GLU A 42 8.95 -10.40 36.69
N PRO A 43 9.75 -9.62 35.93
CA PRO A 43 9.21 -8.86 34.83
C PRO A 43 8.46 -9.82 33.91
N PRO A 44 7.21 -9.53 33.52
CA PRO A 44 6.44 -10.43 32.67
C PRO A 44 7.28 -10.76 31.45
N LYS A 45 7.54 -12.05 31.25
CA LYS A 45 8.31 -12.53 30.09
C LYS A 45 7.75 -11.89 28.83
N PRO A 46 8.58 -11.37 27.92
CA PRO A 46 8.09 -10.74 26.70
C PRO A 46 7.25 -11.78 25.95
N VAL A 47 5.93 -11.56 25.94
CA VAL A 47 5.00 -12.42 25.23
C VAL A 47 5.28 -12.21 23.75
N LYS A 48 5.78 -13.25 23.08
CA LYS A 48 6.00 -13.23 21.64
C LYS A 48 4.64 -13.03 20.98
N ALA A 49 4.49 -11.94 20.24
CA ALA A 49 3.25 -11.64 19.53
C ALA A 49 2.95 -12.76 18.53
N GLU A 50 1.83 -13.46 18.74
CA GLU A 50 1.38 -14.56 17.89
C GLU A 50 0.21 -14.09 17.03
N LEU A 51 0.12 -14.60 15.80
CA LEU A 51 -1.00 -14.31 14.91
C LEU A 51 -2.24 -15.02 15.42
N ALA A 52 -3.25 -14.24 15.80
CA ALA A 52 -4.55 -14.74 16.25
C ALA A 52 -5.70 -13.95 15.61
N ILE A 53 -6.92 -14.45 15.71
CA ILE A 53 -8.13 -13.70 15.32
C ILE A 53 -8.64 -12.96 16.57
N ALA A 54 -8.00 -11.84 16.88
CA ALA A 54 -8.29 -11.02 18.06
C ALA A 54 -7.92 -9.55 17.82
N ASP A 55 -8.39 -8.68 18.71
CA ASP A 55 -8.20 -7.21 18.66
C ASP A 55 -7.21 -6.68 19.72
N ASP A 56 -6.56 -7.56 20.49
CA ASP A 56 -5.56 -7.12 21.45
C ASP A 56 -4.33 -6.55 20.74
N ALA A 57 -3.65 -5.63 21.42
CA ALA A 57 -2.53 -4.89 20.84
C ALA A 57 -1.39 -5.78 20.35
N LEU A 58 -1.13 -6.92 21.02
CA LEU A 58 -0.08 -7.84 20.61
C LEU A 58 -0.47 -8.57 19.33
N THR A 59 -1.71 -9.04 19.21
CA THR A 59 -2.23 -9.66 17.98
C THR A 59 -2.19 -8.68 16.81
N LEU A 60 -2.66 -7.44 17.00
CA LEU A 60 -2.64 -6.43 15.93
C LEU A 60 -1.21 -6.08 15.50
N GLN A 61 -0.29 -6.01 16.46
CA GLN A 61 1.14 -5.85 16.17
C GLN A 61 1.70 -7.03 15.38
N ALA A 62 1.36 -8.28 15.75
CA ALA A 62 1.79 -9.46 15.01
C ALA A 62 1.31 -9.41 13.54
N TRP A 63 0.06 -9.02 13.29
CA TRP A 63 -0.47 -8.87 11.93
C TRP A 63 0.22 -7.77 11.14
N ARG A 64 0.49 -6.62 11.76
CA ARG A 64 1.26 -5.54 11.13
C ARG A 64 2.66 -6.02 10.75
N ASP A 65 3.34 -6.70 11.66
CA ASP A 65 4.71 -7.16 11.46
C ASP A 65 4.76 -8.28 10.39
N PHE A 66 3.78 -9.18 10.39
CA PHE A 66 3.59 -10.19 9.32
C PHE A 66 3.38 -9.54 7.95
N ARG A 67 2.53 -8.52 7.85
CA ARG A 67 2.30 -7.79 6.59
C ARG A 67 3.58 -7.09 6.09
N ALA A 68 4.33 -6.46 6.99
CA ALA A 68 5.58 -5.81 6.64
C ALA A 68 6.62 -6.82 6.11
N GLN A 69 6.74 -7.98 6.76
CA GLN A 69 7.62 -9.05 6.30
C GLN A 69 7.16 -9.64 4.97
N LEU A 70 5.85 -9.81 4.79
CA LEU A 70 5.27 -10.35 3.56
C LEU A 70 5.62 -9.52 2.32
N LEU A 71 5.66 -8.18 2.45
CA LEU A 71 6.05 -7.27 1.36
C LEU A 71 7.52 -7.42 0.93
N LEU A 72 8.37 -7.92 1.82
CA LEU A 72 9.80 -8.15 1.57
C LEU A 72 10.09 -9.60 1.18
N MET A 73 9.11 -10.50 1.34
CA MET A 73 9.27 -11.93 1.13
C MET A 73 9.30 -12.27 -0.36
N PRO A 74 10.30 -12.98 -0.89
CA PRO A 74 10.33 -13.42 -2.29
C PRO A 74 9.16 -14.34 -2.66
N VAL A 75 8.80 -14.37 -3.95
CA VAL A 75 7.72 -15.23 -4.49
C VAL A 75 7.88 -16.69 -4.05
N ALA A 76 9.09 -17.25 -4.16
CA ALA A 76 9.35 -18.64 -3.83
C ALA A 76 9.09 -18.96 -2.34
N GLU A 77 9.43 -18.04 -1.44
CA GLU A 77 9.17 -18.21 -0.01
C GLU A 77 7.68 -18.12 0.31
N ARG A 78 6.96 -17.21 -0.35
CA ARG A 78 5.49 -17.12 -0.22
C ARG A 78 4.81 -18.41 -0.69
N ASP A 79 5.28 -19.00 -1.79
CA ASP A 79 4.75 -20.27 -2.31
C ASP A 79 5.03 -21.45 -1.38
N LEU A 80 6.22 -21.50 -0.77
CA LEU A 80 6.55 -22.50 0.25
C LEU A 80 5.67 -22.33 1.49
N LEU A 81 5.46 -21.09 1.94
CA LEU A 81 4.63 -20.78 3.09
C LEU A 81 3.17 -21.21 2.86
N LEU A 82 2.61 -20.93 1.67
CA LEU A 82 1.26 -21.37 1.29
C LEU A 82 1.09 -22.89 1.33
N ARG A 83 2.12 -23.65 0.92
CA ARG A 83 2.10 -25.12 0.97
C ARG A 83 2.23 -25.67 2.39
N SER A 84 2.82 -24.92 3.30
CA SER A 84 3.03 -25.34 4.69
C SER A 84 1.78 -25.21 5.56
N PHE A 85 0.80 -24.40 5.15
CA PHE A 85 -0.35 -24.08 5.96
C PHE A 85 -1.32 -25.25 6.12
N ARG A 86 -1.71 -25.50 7.37
CA ARG A 86 -2.89 -26.29 7.71
C ARG A 86 -4.09 -25.35 7.84
N THR A 87 -5.27 -25.82 7.43
CA THR A 87 -6.48 -25.00 7.45
C THR A 87 -6.83 -24.55 8.86
N SER A 88 -6.85 -23.24 9.08
CA SER A 88 -7.32 -22.58 10.31
C SER A 88 -7.83 -21.17 9.95
N PRO A 89 -8.57 -20.49 10.84
CA PRO A 89 -8.98 -19.11 10.62
C PRO A 89 -7.78 -18.17 10.37
N VAL A 90 -6.71 -18.35 11.14
CA VAL A 90 -5.46 -17.56 11.01
C VAL A 90 -4.80 -17.83 9.67
N THR A 91 -4.58 -19.10 9.30
CA THR A 91 -3.90 -19.43 8.03
C THR A 91 -4.76 -19.10 6.81
N THR A 92 -6.09 -19.09 6.95
CA THR A 92 -6.99 -18.57 5.91
C THR A 92 -6.73 -17.09 5.66
N LEU A 93 -6.62 -16.29 6.71
CA LEU A 93 -6.33 -14.86 6.59
C LEU A 93 -4.90 -14.62 6.07
N GLN A 94 -3.91 -15.37 6.55
CA GLN A 94 -2.54 -15.31 6.01
C GLN A 94 -2.51 -15.65 4.51
N THR A 95 -3.26 -16.68 4.09
CA THR A 95 -3.36 -17.08 2.67
C THR A 95 -3.92 -15.95 1.81
N LEU A 96 -4.97 -15.26 2.29
CA LEU A 96 -5.55 -14.13 1.58
C LEU A 96 -4.56 -12.97 1.44
N LEU A 97 -3.85 -12.63 2.51
CA LEU A 97 -2.83 -11.58 2.48
C LEU A 97 -1.69 -11.92 1.53
N ILE A 98 -1.21 -13.17 1.52
CA ILE A 98 -0.18 -13.62 0.56
C ILE A 98 -0.68 -13.47 -0.88
N LYS A 99 -1.93 -13.84 -1.15
CA LYS A 99 -2.54 -13.72 -2.50
C LYS A 99 -2.80 -12.27 -2.92
N LEU A 100 -2.92 -11.34 -1.98
CA LEU A 100 -3.03 -9.90 -2.23
C LEU A 100 -1.69 -9.22 -2.52
N HIS A 101 -0.57 -9.96 -2.49
CA HIS A 101 0.75 -9.38 -2.72
C HIS A 101 0.85 -8.67 -4.09
N PRO A 102 1.54 -7.51 -4.21
CA PRO A 102 1.67 -6.76 -5.47
C PRO A 102 2.34 -7.48 -6.64
N GLU A 103 2.97 -8.63 -6.39
CA GLU A 103 3.56 -9.48 -7.43
C GLU A 103 2.65 -10.65 -7.81
N SER A 104 1.59 -10.93 -7.05
CA SER A 104 0.62 -11.97 -7.40
C SER A 104 -0.16 -11.58 -8.66
N PRO A 105 -0.55 -12.51 -9.53
CA PRO A 105 -1.30 -12.18 -10.75
C PRO A 105 -2.62 -11.44 -10.45
N TYR A 106 -3.04 -10.55 -11.36
CA TYR A 106 -4.27 -9.75 -11.24
C TYR A 106 -5.48 -10.58 -10.78
N ALA A 107 -5.77 -11.69 -11.46
CA ALA A 107 -6.94 -12.53 -11.17
C ALA A 107 -6.87 -13.15 -9.76
N VAL A 108 -5.66 -13.48 -9.29
CA VAL A 108 -5.44 -14.04 -7.95
C VAL A 108 -5.73 -12.98 -6.89
N ARG A 109 -5.21 -11.76 -7.09
CA ARG A 109 -5.46 -10.62 -6.21
C ARG A 109 -6.95 -10.25 -6.16
N PHE A 110 -7.60 -10.19 -7.32
CA PHE A 110 -9.03 -9.87 -7.41
C PHE A 110 -9.88 -10.88 -6.61
N ALA A 111 -9.65 -12.18 -6.81
CA ALA A 111 -10.36 -13.23 -6.07
C ALA A 111 -10.09 -13.16 -4.56
N ALA A 112 -8.85 -12.91 -4.15
CA ALA A 112 -8.50 -12.75 -2.75
C ALA A 112 -9.12 -11.49 -2.11
N GLN A 113 -9.21 -10.39 -2.87
CA GLN A 113 -9.84 -9.15 -2.42
C GLN A 113 -11.33 -9.37 -2.11
N THR A 114 -12.05 -10.04 -3.01
CA THR A 114 -13.47 -10.39 -2.79
C THR A 114 -13.63 -11.23 -1.53
N GLN A 115 -12.84 -12.29 -1.39
CA GLN A 115 -12.91 -13.19 -0.23
C GLN A 115 -12.55 -12.48 1.09
N LEU A 116 -11.56 -11.59 1.08
CA LEU A 116 -11.19 -10.83 2.27
C LEU A 116 -12.28 -9.82 2.63
N ASN A 117 -12.86 -9.14 1.65
CA ASN A 117 -13.95 -8.19 1.87
C ASN A 117 -15.16 -8.85 2.56
N ASP A 118 -15.54 -10.06 2.13
CA ASP A 118 -16.62 -10.81 2.78
C ASP A 118 -16.29 -11.15 4.24
N LYS A 119 -15.03 -11.54 4.50
CA LYS A 119 -14.57 -11.92 5.84
C LYS A 119 -14.51 -10.76 6.82
N LEU A 120 -14.28 -9.53 6.36
CA LEU A 120 -14.15 -8.37 7.25
C LEU A 120 -15.33 -8.20 8.21
N THR A 121 -16.53 -8.59 7.79
CA THR A 121 -17.75 -8.50 8.60
C THR A 121 -17.75 -9.43 9.82
N THR A 122 -16.93 -10.49 9.78
CA THR A 122 -16.84 -11.52 10.82
C THR A 122 -15.60 -11.37 11.70
N LEU A 123 -14.67 -10.49 11.31
CA LEU A 123 -13.44 -10.27 12.05
C LEU A 123 -13.67 -9.31 13.22
N PRO A 124 -12.85 -9.43 14.28
CA PRO A 124 -12.71 -8.39 15.29
C PRO A 124 -12.44 -7.01 14.65
N LYS A 125 -13.00 -5.95 15.23
CA LYS A 125 -13.08 -4.62 14.61
C LYS A 125 -11.69 -4.04 14.31
N GLY A 126 -10.77 -4.11 15.28
CA GLY A 126 -9.40 -3.61 15.12
C GLY A 126 -8.66 -4.34 14.00
N LEU A 127 -8.80 -5.67 13.92
CA LEU A 127 -8.20 -6.48 12.87
C LEU A 127 -8.84 -6.18 11.51
N ALA A 128 -10.16 -6.04 11.45
CA ALA A 128 -10.87 -5.67 10.24
C ALA A 128 -10.42 -4.29 9.72
N ASP A 129 -10.31 -3.30 10.61
CA ASP A 129 -9.85 -1.94 10.26
C ASP A 129 -8.38 -1.94 9.79
N LEU A 130 -7.52 -2.78 10.37
CA LEU A 130 -6.15 -2.97 9.91
C LEU A 130 -6.10 -3.51 8.47
N LEU A 131 -6.95 -4.49 8.15
CA LEU A 131 -6.99 -5.17 6.84
C LEU A 131 -7.74 -4.37 5.76
N ARG A 132 -8.60 -3.44 6.14
CA ARG A 132 -9.24 -2.50 5.20
C ARG A 132 -8.23 -1.69 4.40
N TRP A 133 -7.08 -1.38 4.99
CA TRP A 133 -6.00 -0.72 4.28
C TRP A 133 -5.42 -1.58 3.15
N ASP A 134 -5.29 -2.89 3.37
CA ASP A 134 -4.83 -3.83 2.33
C ASP A 134 -5.84 -3.90 1.17
N LEU A 135 -7.14 -3.91 1.47
CA LEU A 135 -8.19 -3.86 0.45
C LEU A 135 -8.16 -2.56 -0.35
N ALA A 136 -8.09 -1.41 0.32
CA ALA A 136 -8.07 -0.11 -0.34
C ALA A 136 -6.84 0.05 -1.25
N TYR A 137 -5.67 -0.40 -0.78
CA TYR A 137 -4.45 -0.42 -1.57
C TYR A 137 -4.57 -1.35 -2.77
N ASN A 138 -5.01 -2.60 -2.56
CA ASN A 138 -5.16 -3.57 -3.64
C ASN A 138 -6.17 -3.11 -4.70
N GLN A 139 -7.29 -2.50 -4.28
CA GLN A 139 -8.28 -1.91 -5.19
C GLN A 139 -7.63 -0.88 -6.12
N LYS A 140 -6.80 0.01 -5.59
CA LYS A 140 -6.08 1.01 -6.40
C LYS A 140 -5.08 0.37 -7.35
N LEU A 141 -4.40 -0.70 -6.91
CA LEU A 141 -3.49 -1.45 -7.75
C LEU A 141 -4.23 -2.11 -8.92
N LEU A 142 -5.35 -2.79 -8.66
CA LEU A 142 -6.17 -3.41 -9.72
C LEU A 142 -6.76 -2.36 -10.69
N GLU A 143 -7.26 -1.24 -10.18
CA GLU A 143 -7.75 -0.13 -11.00
C GLU A 143 -6.66 0.38 -11.94
N SER A 144 -5.46 0.64 -11.42
CA SER A 144 -4.35 1.15 -12.23
C SER A 144 -3.87 0.16 -13.29
N GLU A 145 -3.74 -1.13 -12.96
CA GLU A 145 -3.37 -2.17 -13.93
C GLU A 145 -4.42 -2.31 -15.05
N SER A 146 -5.70 -2.24 -14.68
CA SER A 146 -6.79 -2.28 -15.65
C SER A 146 -6.80 -1.04 -16.56
N ALA A 147 -6.51 0.14 -16.01
CA ALA A 147 -6.43 1.39 -16.75
C ALA A 147 -5.26 1.38 -17.74
N VAL A 148 -4.08 0.91 -17.32
CA VAL A 148 -2.91 0.74 -18.20
C VAL A 148 -3.25 -0.19 -19.35
N THR A 149 -3.89 -1.33 -19.06
CA THR A 149 -4.29 -2.28 -20.11
C THR A 149 -5.27 -1.67 -21.11
N ALA A 150 -6.25 -0.89 -20.63
CA ALA A 150 -7.21 -0.20 -21.49
C ALA A 150 -6.53 0.87 -22.37
N LEU A 151 -5.61 1.65 -21.79
CA LEU A 151 -4.84 2.66 -22.51
C LEU A 151 -3.92 2.05 -23.56
N SER A 152 -3.26 0.92 -23.26
CA SER A 152 -2.43 0.21 -24.24
C SER A 152 -3.25 -0.28 -25.43
N ARG A 153 -4.47 -0.79 -25.20
CA ARG A 153 -5.39 -1.19 -26.27
C ARG A 153 -5.84 -0.01 -27.11
N LEU A 154 -6.22 1.10 -26.48
CA LEU A 154 -6.62 2.32 -27.18
C LEU A 154 -5.49 2.86 -28.06
N ASN A 155 -4.27 2.91 -27.52
CA ASN A 155 -3.10 3.39 -28.27
C ASN A 155 -2.82 2.48 -29.48
N ALA A 156 -2.89 1.16 -29.32
CA ALA A 156 -2.74 0.22 -30.44
C ALA A 156 -3.80 0.45 -31.53
N GLN A 157 -5.07 0.68 -31.15
CA GLN A 157 -6.15 1.01 -32.09
C GLN A 157 -5.90 2.34 -32.81
N GLN A 158 -5.46 3.37 -32.10
CA GLN A 158 -5.12 4.67 -32.68
C GLN A 158 -3.98 4.56 -33.68
N GLN A 159 -2.93 3.79 -33.35
CA GLN A 159 -1.82 3.55 -34.26
C GLN A 159 -2.28 2.85 -35.54
N GLU A 160 -3.14 1.84 -35.43
CA GLU A 160 -3.71 1.14 -36.59
C GLU A 160 -4.58 2.08 -37.45
N GLN A 161 -5.37 2.96 -36.82
CA GLN A 161 -6.13 3.99 -37.53
C GLN A 161 -5.21 4.96 -38.27
N LEU A 162 -4.18 5.49 -37.62
CA LEU A 162 -3.20 6.38 -38.25
C LEU A 162 -2.53 5.73 -39.46
N ASP A 163 -2.16 4.46 -39.36
CA ASP A 163 -1.53 3.75 -40.46
C ASP A 163 -2.51 3.51 -41.63
N ARG A 164 -3.79 3.25 -41.35
CA ARG A 164 -4.85 3.24 -42.38
C ARG A 164 -5.00 4.60 -43.06
N LEU A 165 -5.10 5.68 -42.30
CA LEU A 165 -5.23 7.04 -42.86
C LEU A 165 -4.02 7.41 -43.72
N ARG A 166 -2.80 7.08 -43.28
CA ARG A 166 -1.57 7.32 -44.06
C ARG A 166 -1.58 6.57 -45.40
N ARG A 167 -2.05 5.32 -45.41
CA ARG A 167 -2.19 4.53 -46.66
C ARG A 167 -3.22 5.15 -47.59
N GLN A 168 -4.39 5.54 -47.07
CA GLN A 168 -5.43 6.19 -47.87
C GLN A 168 -4.96 7.52 -48.45
N SER A 169 -4.29 8.35 -47.64
CA SER A 169 -3.72 9.62 -48.11
C SER A 169 -2.71 9.41 -49.24
N LYS A 170 -1.82 8.42 -49.10
CA LYS A 170 -0.86 8.07 -50.17
C LYS A 170 -1.55 7.57 -51.44
N ASP A 171 -2.62 6.79 -51.32
CA ASP A 171 -3.41 6.33 -52.47
C ASP A 171 -4.13 7.48 -53.18
N LEU A 172 -4.75 8.38 -52.41
CA LEU A 172 -5.40 9.58 -52.95
C LEU A 172 -4.40 10.51 -53.63
N GLN A 173 -3.21 10.70 -53.06
CA GLN A 173 -2.15 11.49 -53.71
C GLN A 173 -1.78 10.91 -55.06
N LYS A 174 -1.58 9.59 -55.15
CA LYS A 174 -1.30 8.92 -56.44
C LYS A 174 -2.41 9.11 -57.46
N LYS A 175 -3.68 9.10 -57.02
CA LYS A 175 -4.83 9.34 -57.91
C LYS A 175 -4.85 10.77 -58.42
N ILE A 176 -4.57 11.76 -57.55
CA ILE A 176 -4.46 13.16 -57.93
C ILE A 176 -3.34 13.35 -58.96
N ASP A 177 -2.16 12.77 -58.71
CA ASP A 177 -1.02 12.86 -59.62
C ASP A 177 -1.34 12.25 -60.99
N ALA A 178 -2.03 11.10 -61.01
CA ALA A 178 -2.47 10.47 -62.24
C ALA A 178 -3.49 11.30 -63.03
N LEU A 179 -4.49 11.89 -62.35
CA LEU A 179 -5.47 12.77 -62.98
C LEU A 179 -4.79 14.03 -63.56
N THR A 180 -3.87 14.62 -62.81
CA THR A 180 -3.08 15.78 -63.25
C THR A 180 -2.29 15.46 -64.53
N GLN A 181 -1.69 14.28 -64.61
CA GLN A 181 -0.99 13.83 -65.82
C GLN A 181 -1.93 13.61 -67.00
N ILE A 182 -3.14 13.09 -66.76
CA ILE A 182 -4.16 12.92 -67.81
C ILE A 182 -4.60 14.29 -68.35
N GLU A 183 -4.87 15.26 -67.48
CA GLU A 183 -5.22 16.63 -67.87
C GLU A 183 -4.09 17.29 -68.68
N ALA A 184 -2.84 17.15 -68.23
CA ALA A 184 -1.69 17.67 -68.95
C ALA A 184 -1.56 17.08 -70.36
N LYS A 185 -1.79 15.77 -70.52
CA LYS A 185 -1.79 15.11 -71.83
C LYS A 185 -2.94 15.58 -72.72
N LEU A 186 -4.16 15.67 -72.17
CA LEU A 186 -5.34 16.12 -72.91
C LEU A 186 -5.15 17.54 -73.47
N ASN A 187 -4.62 18.46 -72.66
CA ASN A 187 -4.34 19.82 -73.08
C ASN A 187 -3.24 19.93 -74.16
N GLN A 188 -2.35 18.94 -74.28
CA GLN A 188 -1.31 18.91 -75.32
C GLN A 188 -1.84 18.36 -76.66
N THR A 189 -2.79 17.43 -76.64
CA THR A 189 -3.41 16.87 -77.86
C THR A 189 -4.55 17.70 -78.45
N GLY A 190 -5.03 18.72 -77.73
CA GLY A 190 -6.14 19.59 -78.16
C GLY A 190 -5.73 20.87 -78.88
N ASN A 191 -4.43 21.14 -79.01
CA ASN A 191 -3.85 22.21 -79.83
C ASN A 191 -3.19 21.62 -81.09
#